data_AF-A0A3P5WNB7-F1
#
_entry.id   AF-A0A3P5WNB7-F1
#
_cell.length_a   1.000
_cell.length_b   1.000
_cell.length_c   1.000
_cell.angle_alpha   90.00
_cell.angle_beta   90.00
_cell.angle_gamma   90.00
#
_symmetry.space_group_name_H-M   'P 1'
#
loop_
_entity.id
_entity.type
_entity.pdbx_description
1 polymer ?
#
loop_
_entity_poly.entity_id
_entity_poly.type
_entity_poly.pdbx_seq_one_letter_code
_entity_poly.pdbx_strand_id
1 'polypeptide(L)'
;MSKPVEDQGLGDTEEGRSSSQTSTWVLRLLGVGLALIVYMALGAAEDLTPDARAVASVAALMAVWWMTECVPLPITSLLPIILLPALTETSVGEATAPYASSIVFLFVGGFLIAIAMEKWDLHRRIALMVLEKVGVAPKRIVLGMMIATGFLSMWVSNTATTLMMLPIGLSVLALVVERSKGDQTGEDMQAALEKGTISDAVSDPNIKTFGVCLTLAIAWSASMGGLGTLLGSPPNAIVAGYASDELG
;
A
#
# COMPACT_ATOMS: atom_id res chain seq x y z
N MET A 1 -7.66 -49.17 -27.50
CA MET A 1 -8.96 -48.52 -27.20
C MET A 1 -8.69 -47.38 -26.25
N SER A 2 -8.42 -46.23 -26.84
CA SER A 2 -8.15 -44.94 -26.20
C SER A 2 -9.47 -44.34 -25.72
N LYS A 3 -9.59 -44.06 -24.42
CA LYS A 3 -10.66 -43.20 -23.90
C LYS A 3 -10.28 -41.75 -24.22
N PRO A 4 -11.22 -40.90 -24.69
CA PRO A 4 -10.93 -39.50 -24.88
C PRO A 4 -10.91 -38.79 -23.51
N VAL A 5 -9.97 -37.87 -23.37
CA VAL A 5 -9.88 -36.92 -22.26
C VAL A 5 -11.05 -35.94 -22.42
N GLU A 6 -11.94 -35.89 -21.43
CA GLU A 6 -12.96 -34.85 -21.35
C GLU A 6 -12.30 -33.49 -21.16
N ASP A 7 -12.55 -32.62 -22.14
CA ASP A 7 -12.22 -31.21 -22.14
C ASP A 7 -13.12 -30.48 -21.13
N GLN A 8 -12.66 -30.36 -19.89
CA GLN A 8 -13.25 -29.44 -18.91
C GLN A 8 -12.65 -28.04 -19.11
N GLY A 9 -13.03 -27.40 -20.21
CA GLY A 9 -12.75 -26.00 -20.50
C GLY A 9 -13.81 -25.07 -19.92
N LEU A 10 -13.37 -24.17 -19.04
CA LEU A 10 -13.95 -22.86 -18.69
C LEU A 10 -15.48 -22.77 -18.52
N GLY A 11 -15.94 -23.03 -17.29
CA GLY A 11 -17.29 -22.66 -16.81
C GLY A 11 -17.31 -21.53 -15.79
N ASP A 12 -16.22 -20.78 -15.62
CA ASP A 12 -16.12 -19.72 -14.61
C ASP A 12 -16.27 -18.32 -15.21
N THR A 13 -17.17 -17.52 -14.62
CA THR A 13 -17.14 -16.04 -14.50
C THR A 13 -17.71 -15.12 -15.60
N GLU A 14 -18.97 -15.31 -16.02
CA GLU A 14 -19.74 -14.18 -16.61
C GLU A 14 -20.64 -13.47 -15.58
N GLU A 15 -21.32 -14.20 -14.68
CA GLU A 15 -22.26 -13.60 -13.72
C GLU A 15 -21.61 -12.74 -12.63
N GLY A 16 -20.35 -13.01 -12.25
CA GLY A 16 -19.60 -12.23 -11.25
C GLY A 16 -19.02 -10.91 -11.78
N ARG A 17 -18.85 -10.76 -13.10
CA ARG A 17 -18.28 -9.55 -13.71
C ARG A 17 -19.32 -8.43 -13.85
N SER A 18 -20.58 -8.77 -14.11
CA SER A 18 -21.64 -7.78 -14.31
C SER A 18 -21.99 -7.02 -13.04
N SER A 19 -22.11 -7.71 -11.89
CA SER A 19 -22.45 -7.09 -10.61
C SER A 19 -21.35 -6.14 -10.08
N SER A 20 -20.09 -6.55 -10.23
CA SER A 20 -18.92 -5.72 -9.89
C SER A 20 -18.83 -4.48 -10.78
N GLN A 21 -19.02 -4.65 -12.08
CA GLN A 21 -18.97 -3.53 -13.03
C GLN A 21 -20.11 -2.52 -12.77
N THR A 22 -21.34 -2.98 -12.55
CA THR A 22 -22.47 -2.10 -12.22
C THR A 22 -22.24 -1.32 -10.93
N SER A 23 -21.68 -1.95 -9.89
CA SER A 23 -21.33 -1.28 -8.62
C SER A 23 -20.31 -0.15 -8.83
N THR A 24 -19.26 -0.39 -9.64
CA THR A 24 -18.25 0.65 -9.92
C THR A 24 -18.80 1.85 -10.69
N TRP A 25 -19.71 1.63 -11.64
CA TRP A 25 -20.35 2.73 -12.38
C TRP A 25 -21.28 3.57 -11.51
N VAL A 26 -22.01 2.93 -10.59
CA VAL A 26 -22.84 3.64 -9.61
C VAL A 26 -21.97 4.53 -8.72
N LEU A 27 -20.83 4.05 -8.24
CA LEU A 27 -19.90 4.84 -7.41
C LEU A 27 -19.30 6.04 -8.17
N ARG A 28 -18.97 5.85 -9.46
CA ARG A 28 -18.48 6.94 -10.32
C ARG A 28 -19.53 8.03 -10.49
N LEU A 29 -20.76 7.63 -10.83
CA LEU A 29 -21.90 8.55 -10.97
C LEU A 29 -22.25 9.24 -9.66
N LEU A 30 -22.13 8.54 -8.53
CA LEU A 30 -22.34 9.10 -7.19
C LEU A 30 -21.34 10.23 -6.91
N GLY A 31 -20.07 10.07 -7.27
CA GLY A 31 -19.08 11.13 -7.15
C GLY A 31 -19.46 12.38 -7.96
N VAL A 32 -19.88 12.21 -9.21
CA VAL A 32 -20.32 13.32 -10.07
C VAL A 32 -21.59 13.97 -9.52
N GLY A 33 -22.55 13.16 -9.05
CA GLY A 33 -23.78 13.64 -8.43
C GLY A 33 -23.50 14.46 -7.17
N LEU A 34 -22.61 14.00 -6.29
CA LEU A 34 -22.24 14.73 -5.09
C LEU A 34 -21.50 16.04 -5.42
N ALA A 35 -20.61 16.03 -6.41
CA ALA A 35 -19.94 17.24 -6.88
C ALA A 35 -20.94 18.30 -7.38
N LEU A 36 -21.96 17.88 -8.12
CA LEU A 36 -23.04 18.78 -8.55
C LEU A 36 -23.86 19.31 -7.37
N ILE A 37 -24.16 18.45 -6.39
CA ILE A 37 -24.85 18.86 -5.16
C ILE A 37 -24.02 19.91 -4.40
N VAL A 38 -22.72 19.71 -4.27
CA VAL A 38 -21.80 20.68 -3.63
C VAL A 38 -21.79 22.00 -4.40
N TYR A 39 -21.71 21.96 -5.73
CA TYR A 39 -21.75 23.16 -6.56
C TYR A 39 -23.05 23.96 -6.34
N MET A 40 -24.19 23.27 -6.33
CA MET A 40 -25.51 23.87 -6.13
C MET A 40 -25.67 24.42 -4.70
N ALA A 41 -25.27 23.64 -3.69
CA ALA A 41 -25.38 24.02 -2.29
C ALA A 41 -24.56 25.28 -1.96
N LEU A 42 -23.33 25.37 -2.49
CA LEU A 42 -22.47 26.55 -2.32
C LEU A 42 -22.93 27.76 -3.16
N GLY A 43 -23.88 27.58 -4.08
CA GLY A 43 -24.45 28.68 -4.85
C GLY A 43 -25.40 29.58 -4.10
N ALA A 44 -25.86 29.15 -2.93
CA ALA A 44 -26.65 29.97 -2.03
C ALA A 44 -25.80 30.92 -1.17
N ALA A 45 -24.47 30.79 -1.21
CA ALA A 45 -23.57 31.66 -0.45
C ALA A 45 -23.20 32.91 -1.28
N GLU A 46 -23.51 34.10 -0.75
CA GLU A 46 -23.30 35.38 -1.43
C GLU A 46 -21.81 35.77 -1.55
N ASP A 47 -20.95 35.28 -0.65
CA ASP A 47 -19.53 35.65 -0.56
C ASP A 47 -18.57 34.72 -1.33
N LEU A 48 -19.09 33.71 -2.05
CA LEU A 48 -18.27 32.69 -2.72
C LEU A 48 -18.17 32.93 -4.23
N THR A 49 -16.95 33.07 -4.73
CA THR A 49 -16.71 33.20 -6.18
C THR A 49 -17.13 31.93 -6.94
N PRO A 50 -17.56 32.05 -8.21
CA PRO A 50 -17.87 30.89 -9.04
C PRO A 50 -16.71 29.89 -9.13
N ASP A 51 -15.47 30.40 -9.18
CA ASP A 51 -14.24 29.60 -9.21
C ASP A 51 -14.05 28.80 -7.93
N ALA A 52 -14.25 29.41 -6.76
CA ALA A 52 -14.15 28.72 -5.47
C ALA A 52 -15.18 27.58 -5.36
N ARG A 53 -16.39 27.78 -5.90
CA ARG A 53 -17.43 26.74 -5.96
C ARG A 53 -17.03 25.59 -6.88
N ALA A 54 -16.46 25.90 -8.05
CA ALA A 54 -15.97 24.89 -8.98
C ALA A 54 -14.83 24.06 -8.37
N VAL A 55 -13.84 24.72 -7.74
CA VAL A 55 -12.74 24.04 -7.03
C VAL A 55 -13.26 23.13 -5.92
N ALA A 56 -14.18 23.61 -5.08
CA ALA A 56 -14.78 22.80 -4.01
C ALA A 56 -15.54 21.57 -4.56
N SER A 57 -16.21 21.73 -5.70
CA SER A 57 -16.95 20.64 -6.36
C SER A 57 -16.01 19.59 -6.95
N VAL A 58 -14.92 20.03 -7.59
CA VAL A 58 -13.86 19.13 -8.07
C VAL A 58 -13.19 18.41 -6.90
N ALA A 59 -12.92 19.09 -5.79
CA ALA A 59 -12.37 18.49 -4.58
C ALA A 59 -13.31 17.44 -3.98
N ALA A 60 -14.63 17.71 -3.93
CA ALA A 60 -15.63 16.75 -3.47
C ALA A 60 -15.71 15.51 -4.37
N LEU A 61 -15.66 15.69 -5.69
CA LEU A 61 -15.57 14.59 -6.66
C LEU A 61 -14.37 13.69 -6.37
N MET A 62 -13.19 14.30 -6.25
CA MET A 62 -11.94 13.60 -5.99
C MET A 62 -11.97 12.87 -4.66
N ALA A 63 -12.51 13.49 -3.60
CA ALA A 63 -12.66 12.86 -2.29
C ALA A 63 -13.51 11.59 -2.36
N VAL A 64 -14.66 11.61 -3.04
CA VAL A 64 -15.49 10.41 -3.22
C VAL A 64 -14.74 9.33 -3.99
N TRP A 65 -14.10 9.69 -5.10
CA TRP A 65 -13.39 8.71 -5.94
C TRP A 65 -12.16 8.13 -5.26
N TRP A 66 -11.44 8.89 -4.44
CA TRP A 66 -10.35 8.39 -3.61
C TRP A 66 -10.84 7.47 -2.49
N MET A 67 -11.90 7.85 -1.77
CA MET A 67 -12.43 7.04 -0.66
C MET A 67 -13.08 5.73 -1.13
N THR A 68 -13.64 5.72 -2.34
CA THR A 68 -14.31 4.54 -2.93
C THR A 68 -13.41 3.72 -3.84
N GLU A 69 -12.24 4.25 -4.22
CA GLU A 69 -11.30 3.66 -5.18
C GLU A 69 -11.96 3.17 -6.49
N CYS A 70 -13.08 3.77 -6.90
CA CYS A 70 -13.83 3.38 -8.10
C CYS A 70 -13.11 3.74 -9.42
N VAL A 71 -12.11 4.62 -9.31
CA VAL A 71 -11.18 5.06 -10.35
C VAL A 71 -9.78 5.03 -9.71
N PRO A 72 -8.75 4.50 -10.40
CA PRO A 72 -7.39 4.46 -9.87
C PRO A 72 -6.93 5.82 -9.34
N LEU A 73 -6.32 5.84 -8.14
CA LEU A 73 -5.87 7.07 -7.48
C LEU A 73 -5.09 8.01 -8.41
N PRO A 74 -4.14 7.55 -9.26
CA PRO A 74 -3.42 8.44 -10.16
C PRO A 74 -4.33 9.12 -11.21
N ILE A 75 -5.35 8.43 -11.71
CA ILE A 75 -6.28 8.99 -12.71
C ILE A 75 -7.13 10.09 -12.06
N THR A 76 -7.66 9.83 -10.86
CA THR A 76 -8.38 10.84 -10.07
C THR A 76 -7.50 12.04 -9.77
N SER A 77 -6.23 11.83 -9.42
CA SER A 77 -5.27 12.90 -9.15
C SER A 77 -4.91 13.73 -10.38
N LEU A 78 -5.20 13.31 -11.60
CA LEU A 78 -4.95 14.08 -12.83
C LEU A 78 -6.17 14.90 -13.28
N LEU A 79 -7.35 14.70 -12.68
CA LEU A 79 -8.57 15.45 -13.02
C LEU A 79 -8.39 16.98 -12.95
N PRO A 80 -7.69 17.56 -11.95
CA PRO A 80 -7.53 19.02 -11.87
C PRO A 80 -6.92 19.65 -13.12
N ILE A 81 -6.04 18.94 -13.83
CA ILE A 81 -5.37 19.42 -15.06
C ILE A 81 -6.40 19.74 -16.15
N ILE A 82 -7.51 19.00 -16.19
CA ILE A 82 -8.57 19.16 -17.20
C ILE A 82 -9.71 20.00 -16.64
N LEU A 83 -10.16 19.68 -15.42
CA LEU A 83 -11.37 20.26 -14.85
C LEU A 83 -11.18 21.69 -14.36
N LEU A 84 -10.01 22.06 -13.80
CA LEU A 84 -9.81 23.43 -13.34
C LEU A 84 -9.79 24.41 -14.53
N PRO A 85 -8.95 24.23 -15.57
CA PRO A 85 -8.97 25.15 -16.71
C PRO A 85 -10.29 25.15 -17.50
N ALA A 86 -11.09 24.09 -17.38
CA ALA A 86 -12.41 24.01 -18.03
C ALA A 86 -13.52 24.71 -17.23
N LEU A 87 -13.37 24.85 -15.90
CA LEU A 87 -14.42 25.34 -15.00
C LEU A 87 -14.07 26.66 -14.30
N THR A 88 -12.81 27.09 -14.33
CA THR A 88 -12.28 28.30 -13.69
C THR A 88 -11.42 29.11 -14.66
N GLU A 89 -10.95 30.29 -14.24
CA GLU A 89 -10.02 31.11 -15.04
C GLU A 89 -8.56 30.62 -14.99
N THR A 90 -8.28 29.50 -14.30
CA THR A 90 -6.94 28.96 -14.10
C THR A 90 -6.34 28.43 -15.41
N SER A 91 -5.11 28.81 -15.72
CA SER A 91 -4.40 28.28 -16.88
C SER A 91 -3.97 26.82 -16.69
N VAL A 92 -3.74 26.09 -17.78
CA VAL A 92 -3.17 24.72 -17.73
C VAL A 92 -1.81 24.71 -17.02
N GLY A 93 -1.00 25.76 -17.19
CA GLY A 93 0.29 25.89 -16.52
C GLY A 93 0.15 25.99 -15.00
N GLU A 94 -0.78 26.81 -14.52
CA GLU A 94 -1.07 26.93 -13.08
C GLU A 94 -1.64 25.64 -12.51
N ALA A 95 -2.58 24.99 -13.22
CA ALA A 95 -3.17 23.73 -12.81
C ALA A 95 -2.14 22.57 -12.74
N THR A 96 -1.05 22.65 -13.51
CA THR A 96 -0.01 21.61 -13.57
C THR A 96 1.23 21.91 -12.71
N ALA A 97 1.40 23.15 -12.24
CA ALA A 97 2.55 23.55 -11.42
C ALA A 97 2.79 22.65 -10.18
N PRO A 98 1.76 22.22 -9.41
CA PRO A 98 1.97 21.38 -8.23
C PRO A 98 2.58 19.99 -8.52
N TYR A 99 2.40 19.47 -9.74
CA TYR A 99 2.94 18.16 -10.13
C TYR A 99 4.47 18.17 -10.30
N ALA A 100 5.08 19.35 -10.41
CA ALA A 100 6.52 19.53 -10.53
C ALA A 100 7.18 20.05 -9.24
N SER A 101 6.53 19.87 -8.08
CA SER A 101 7.09 20.31 -6.79
C SER A 101 8.35 19.54 -6.41
N SER A 102 9.25 20.18 -5.65
CA SER A 102 10.49 19.58 -5.15
C SER A 102 10.26 18.29 -4.35
N ILE A 103 9.09 18.16 -3.71
CA ILE A 103 8.71 17.00 -2.91
C ILE A 103 8.40 15.79 -3.80
N VAL A 104 7.76 16.01 -4.96
CA VAL A 104 7.55 14.95 -5.94
C VAL A 104 8.91 14.41 -6.41
N PHE A 105 9.85 15.29 -6.71
CA PHE A 105 11.22 14.88 -7.08
C PHE A 105 11.97 14.19 -5.93
N LEU A 106 11.79 14.63 -4.69
CA LEU A 106 12.33 13.95 -3.50
C LEU A 106 11.80 12.51 -3.40
N PHE A 107 10.51 12.29 -3.65
CA PHE A 107 9.91 10.95 -3.67
C PHE A 107 10.45 10.07 -4.80
N VAL A 108 10.59 10.63 -6.01
CA VAL A 108 11.22 9.91 -7.13
C VAL A 108 12.64 9.48 -6.76
N GLY A 109 13.43 10.36 -6.14
CA GLY A 109 14.77 10.03 -5.63
C GLY A 109 14.74 8.94 -4.56
N GLY A 110 13.80 9.01 -3.61
CA GLY A 110 13.60 7.99 -2.57
C GLY A 110 13.26 6.62 -3.15
N PHE A 111 12.35 6.56 -4.13
CA PHE A 111 12.02 5.32 -4.81
C PHE A 111 13.21 4.73 -5.58
N LEU A 112 14.05 5.56 -6.21
CA LEU A 112 15.28 5.09 -6.86
C LEU A 112 16.25 4.46 -5.85
N ILE A 113 16.39 5.06 -4.65
CA ILE A 113 17.20 4.50 -3.56
C ILE A 113 16.61 3.16 -3.08
N ALA A 114 15.28 3.10 -2.88
CA ALA A 114 14.59 1.88 -2.47
C ALA A 114 14.79 0.74 -3.48
N ILE A 115 14.61 1.02 -4.78
CA ILE A 115 14.84 0.05 -5.87
C ILE A 115 16.30 -0.39 -5.91
N ALA A 116 17.25 0.54 -5.70
CA ALA A 116 18.66 0.17 -5.63
C ALA A 116 18.92 -0.76 -4.44
N MET A 117 18.39 -0.45 -3.25
CA MET A 117 18.53 -1.30 -2.06
C MET A 117 17.93 -2.70 -2.25
N GLU A 118 16.81 -2.80 -2.98
CA GLU A 118 16.22 -4.07 -3.39
C GLU A 118 17.15 -4.83 -4.34
N LYS A 119 17.59 -4.20 -5.43
CA LYS A 119 18.43 -4.81 -6.47
C LYS A 119 19.75 -5.37 -5.93
N TRP A 120 20.30 -4.78 -4.87
CA TRP A 120 21.57 -5.22 -4.25
C TRP A 120 21.38 -6.15 -3.04
N ASP A 121 20.14 -6.56 -2.75
CA ASP A 121 19.76 -7.36 -1.58
C ASP A 121 20.22 -6.72 -0.25
N LEU A 122 20.43 -5.41 -0.22
CA LEU A 122 20.96 -4.71 0.95
C LEU A 122 19.97 -4.79 2.12
N HIS A 123 18.67 -4.73 1.84
CA HIS A 123 17.60 -4.96 2.82
C HIS A 123 17.73 -6.33 3.50
N ARG A 124 17.97 -7.41 2.73
CA ARG A 124 18.19 -8.77 3.26
C ARG A 124 19.45 -8.85 4.11
N ARG A 125 20.55 -8.22 3.68
CA ARG A 125 21.79 -8.17 4.48
C ARG A 125 21.56 -7.49 5.83
N ILE A 126 20.85 -6.36 5.84
CA ILE A 126 20.53 -5.63 7.08
C ILE A 126 19.69 -6.52 8.00
N ALA A 127 18.63 -7.15 7.49
CA ALA A 127 17.78 -8.03 8.27
C ALA A 127 18.56 -9.19 8.92
N LEU A 128 19.40 -9.87 8.14
CA LEU A 128 20.22 -10.99 8.64
C LEU A 128 21.27 -10.52 9.66
N MET A 129 21.93 -9.38 9.44
CA MET A 129 22.88 -8.80 10.40
C MET A 129 22.22 -8.43 11.74
N VAL A 130 20.98 -7.92 11.71
CA VAL A 130 20.21 -7.65 12.94
C VAL A 130 19.86 -8.96 13.64
N LEU A 131 19.40 -9.96 12.89
CA LEU A 131 18.99 -11.24 13.47
C LEU A 131 20.17 -11.99 14.11
N GLU A 132 21.35 -11.94 13.49
CA GLU A 132 22.60 -12.49 14.04
C GLU A 132 22.96 -11.87 15.39
N LYS A 133 22.75 -10.55 15.56
CA LYS A 133 23.07 -9.83 16.80
C LYS A 133 22.06 -10.05 17.91
N VAL A 134 20.78 -10.18 17.57
CA VAL A 134 19.68 -10.23 18.56
C VAL A 134 19.54 -11.64 19.16
N GLY A 135 19.99 -12.68 18.46
CA GLY A 135 20.11 -14.05 18.95
C GLY A 135 18.88 -14.94 18.68
N VAL A 136 18.87 -16.14 19.26
CA VAL A 136 18.00 -17.26 18.82
C VAL A 136 16.71 -17.47 19.63
N ALA A 137 16.46 -16.67 20.66
CA ALA A 137 15.23 -16.82 21.46
C ALA A 137 14.02 -16.27 20.68
N PRO A 138 12.84 -16.93 20.68
CA PRO A 138 11.67 -16.51 19.88
C PRO A 138 11.27 -15.04 20.08
N LYS A 139 11.22 -14.55 21.33
CA LYS A 139 10.93 -13.14 21.63
C LYS A 139 11.97 -12.18 21.06
N ARG A 140 13.24 -12.59 21.05
CA ARG A 140 14.34 -11.81 20.50
C ARG A 140 14.28 -11.79 18.97
N ILE A 141 13.97 -12.91 18.33
CA ILE A 141 13.74 -12.98 16.88
C ILE A 141 12.64 -11.99 16.45
N VAL A 142 11.50 -11.97 17.15
CA VAL A 142 10.41 -11.01 16.88
C VAL A 142 10.94 -9.58 17.01
N LEU A 143 11.64 -9.25 18.10
CA LEU A 143 12.23 -7.91 18.28
C LEU A 143 13.23 -7.54 17.18
N GLY A 144 14.10 -8.46 16.78
CA GLY A 144 15.06 -8.25 15.69
C GLY A 144 14.35 -7.96 14.37
N MET A 145 13.28 -8.70 14.08
CA MET A 145 12.44 -8.46 12.91
C MET A 145 11.73 -7.11 13.00
N MET A 146 11.22 -6.70 14.16
CA MET A 146 10.61 -5.39 14.35
C MET A 146 11.59 -4.25 14.07
N ILE A 147 12.80 -4.34 14.64
CA ILE A 147 13.86 -3.34 14.46
C ILE A 147 14.28 -3.25 13.00
N ALA A 148 14.59 -4.39 12.38
CA ALA A 148 15.01 -4.44 10.98
C ALA A 148 13.90 -3.91 10.06
N THR A 149 12.66 -4.35 10.25
CA THR A 149 11.52 -3.92 9.42
C THR A 149 11.25 -2.43 9.58
N GLY A 150 11.22 -1.92 10.82
CA GLY A 150 11.01 -0.50 11.08
C GLY A 150 12.10 0.36 10.47
N PHE A 151 13.37 -0.06 10.61
CA PHE A 151 14.49 0.66 10.01
C PHE A 151 14.43 0.67 8.48
N LEU A 152 14.12 -0.46 7.84
CA LEU A 152 13.99 -0.52 6.38
C LEU A 152 12.83 0.34 5.88
N SER A 153 11.70 0.34 6.60
CA SER A 153 10.53 1.13 6.24
C SER A 153 10.70 2.63 6.40
N MET A 154 11.78 3.09 7.05
CA MET A 154 12.14 4.50 7.05
C MET A 154 12.59 4.98 5.67
N TRP A 155 13.12 4.10 4.83
CA TRP A 155 13.74 4.45 3.53
C TRP A 155 13.01 3.84 2.33
N VAL A 156 12.12 2.89 2.59
CA VAL A 156 11.32 2.15 1.61
C VAL A 156 9.86 2.33 1.96
N SER A 157 8.96 2.17 0.99
CA SER A 157 7.53 2.20 1.27
C SER A 157 7.12 1.09 2.24
N ASN A 158 6.13 1.37 3.09
CA ASN A 158 5.60 0.41 4.06
C ASN A 158 5.21 -0.92 3.40
N THR A 159 4.46 -0.86 2.30
CA THR A 159 4.00 -2.04 1.56
C THR A 159 5.18 -2.84 1.00
N ALA A 160 6.16 -2.19 0.37
CA ALA A 160 7.32 -2.89 -0.18
C ALA A 160 8.16 -3.52 0.94
N THR A 161 8.37 -2.82 2.06
CA THR A 161 9.11 -3.35 3.21
C THR A 161 8.42 -4.59 3.79
N THR A 162 7.09 -4.56 3.96
CA THR A 162 6.34 -5.73 4.42
C THR A 162 6.50 -6.91 3.45
N LEU A 163 6.38 -6.68 2.15
CA LEU A 163 6.52 -7.71 1.12
C LEU A 163 7.94 -8.29 1.05
N MET A 164 8.98 -7.48 1.27
CA MET A 164 10.38 -7.93 1.33
C MET A 164 10.69 -8.73 2.60
N MET A 165 10.11 -8.33 3.74
CA MET A 165 10.37 -8.96 5.04
C MET A 165 9.52 -10.21 5.27
N LEU A 166 8.36 -10.33 4.62
CA LEU A 166 7.46 -11.46 4.81
C LEU A 166 8.12 -12.81 4.45
N PRO A 167 8.77 -13.01 3.29
CA PRO A 167 9.48 -14.24 2.96
C PRO A 167 10.56 -14.60 3.99
N ILE A 168 11.26 -13.59 4.54
CA ILE A 168 12.27 -13.79 5.58
C ILE A 168 11.60 -14.26 6.88
N GLY A 169 10.50 -13.62 7.29
CA GLY A 169 9.72 -14.02 8.46
C GLY A 169 9.18 -15.44 8.35
N LEU A 170 8.66 -15.82 7.18
CA LEU A 170 8.19 -17.18 6.89
C LEU A 170 9.34 -18.20 6.90
N SER A 171 10.52 -17.85 6.37
CA SER A 171 11.70 -18.71 6.42
C SER A 171 12.17 -18.96 7.86
N VAL A 172 12.12 -17.94 8.71
CA VAL A 172 12.42 -18.07 10.15
C VAL A 172 11.39 -18.94 10.86
N LEU A 173 10.10 -18.79 10.53
CA LEU A 173 9.05 -19.63 11.07
C LEU A 173 9.24 -21.11 10.68
N ALA A 174 9.55 -21.39 9.42
CA ALA A 174 9.83 -22.74 8.93
C ALA A 174 11.00 -23.39 9.69
N LEU A 175 12.08 -22.64 9.92
CA LEU A 175 13.22 -23.13 10.72
C LEU A 175 12.83 -23.45 12.17
N VAL A 176 11.96 -22.66 12.78
CA VAL A 176 11.45 -22.92 14.14
C VAL A 176 10.58 -24.17 14.20
N VAL A 177 9.76 -24.41 13.17
CA VAL A 177 8.96 -25.64 13.04
C VAL A 177 9.86 -26.87 12.94
N GLU A 178 10.84 -26.84 12.04
CA GLU A 178 11.77 -27.96 11.80
C GLU A 178 12.55 -28.32 13.07
N ARG A 179 12.96 -27.32 13.86
CA ARG A 179 13.62 -27.54 15.15
C ARG A 179 12.71 -28.12 16.23
N SER A 180 11.40 -27.89 16.15
CA SER A 180 10.43 -28.37 17.14
C SER A 180 9.90 -29.76 16.84
N LYS A 181 9.84 -30.16 15.56
CA LYS A 181 9.45 -31.50 15.12
C LYS A 181 10.46 -31.97 14.07
N GLY A 182 11.34 -32.90 14.42
CA GLY A 182 12.33 -33.47 13.50
C GLY A 182 11.76 -34.32 12.34
N ASP A 183 10.50 -34.13 11.95
CA ASP A 183 9.75 -34.99 11.04
C ASP A 183 8.97 -34.20 9.95
N GLN A 184 9.10 -32.86 9.91
CA GLN A 184 8.59 -32.04 8.80
C GLN A 184 9.75 -31.25 8.18
N THR A 185 10.03 -31.52 6.91
CA THR A 185 11.06 -30.82 6.12
C THR A 185 10.68 -29.34 5.94
N GLY A 186 11.64 -28.43 6.11
CA GLY A 186 11.42 -26.98 5.98
C GLY A 186 10.84 -26.56 4.62
N GLU A 187 11.11 -27.32 3.56
CA GLU A 187 10.61 -27.07 2.20
C GLU A 187 9.10 -27.33 2.05
N ASP A 188 8.57 -28.40 2.67
CA ASP A 188 7.14 -28.73 2.65
C ASP A 188 6.32 -27.67 3.40
N MET A 189 6.89 -27.15 4.49
CA MET A 189 6.28 -26.10 5.29
C MET A 189 6.26 -24.75 4.57
N GLN A 190 7.33 -24.40 3.84
CA GLN A 190 7.39 -23.15 3.10
C GLN A 190 6.34 -23.12 1.97
N ALA A 191 6.18 -24.22 1.24
CA ALA A 191 5.14 -24.36 0.22
C ALA A 191 3.72 -24.36 0.81
N ALA A 192 3.53 -24.92 2.01
CA ALA A 192 2.25 -24.88 2.71
C ALA A 192 1.89 -23.45 3.19
N LEU A 193 2.87 -22.68 3.66
CA LEU A 193 2.72 -21.30 4.11
C LEU A 193 2.45 -20.32 2.95
N GLU A 194 2.86 -20.64 1.72
CA GLU A 194 2.56 -19.84 0.54
C GLU A 194 1.11 -20.01 0.02
N LYS A 195 0.49 -21.17 0.28
CA LYS A 195 -0.84 -21.52 -0.27
C LYS A 195 -2.00 -21.41 0.73
N GLY A 196 -1.70 -21.32 2.03
CA GLY A 196 -2.70 -21.32 3.10
C GLY A 196 -2.41 -20.29 4.18
N THR A 197 -3.27 -20.25 5.21
CA THR A 197 -3.00 -19.39 6.36
C THR A 197 -1.98 -20.05 7.29
N ILE A 198 -1.21 -19.25 8.03
CA ILE A 198 -0.29 -19.73 9.07
C ILE A 198 -1.02 -20.63 10.09
N SER A 199 -2.30 -20.32 10.33
CA SER A 199 -3.17 -21.06 11.23
C SER A 199 -3.49 -22.46 10.75
N ASP A 200 -3.44 -22.72 9.44
CA ASP A 200 -3.75 -24.03 8.86
C ASP A 200 -2.48 -24.87 8.67
N ALA A 201 -1.36 -24.21 8.36
CA ALA A 201 -0.08 -24.87 8.11
C ALA A 201 0.60 -25.41 9.39
N VAL A 202 0.39 -24.76 10.55
CA VAL A 202 1.10 -25.09 11.79
C VAL A 202 0.16 -25.72 12.82
N SER A 203 0.43 -26.97 13.21
CA SER A 203 -0.39 -27.69 14.20
C SER A 203 -0.07 -27.31 15.65
N ASP A 204 1.18 -26.96 15.97
CA ASP A 204 1.60 -26.63 17.35
C ASP A 204 1.05 -25.24 17.76
N PRO A 205 0.29 -25.14 18.87
CA PRO A 205 -0.28 -23.87 19.33
C PRO A 205 0.76 -22.77 19.62
N ASN A 206 1.92 -23.13 20.15
CA ASN A 206 2.97 -22.17 20.50
C ASN A 206 3.65 -21.63 19.24
N ILE A 207 3.93 -22.50 18.27
CA ILE A 207 4.56 -22.11 17.00
C ILE A 207 3.59 -21.31 16.14
N LYS A 208 2.30 -21.67 16.15
CA LYS A 208 1.24 -20.88 15.51
C LYS A 208 1.17 -19.46 16.07
N THR A 209 1.15 -19.33 17.40
CA THR A 209 1.14 -18.02 18.07
C THR A 209 2.39 -17.21 17.71
N PHE A 210 3.55 -17.86 17.67
CA PHE A 210 4.80 -17.24 17.24
C PHE A 210 4.74 -16.74 15.79
N GLY A 211 4.25 -17.55 14.84
CA GLY A 211 4.14 -17.17 13.43
C GLY A 211 3.16 -16.00 13.19
N VAL A 212 2.01 -16.03 13.85
CA VAL A 212 1.04 -14.90 13.81
C VAL A 212 1.66 -13.65 14.44
N CYS A 213 2.34 -13.79 15.59
CA CYS A 213 3.02 -12.66 16.22
C CYS A 213 4.12 -12.08 15.33
N LEU A 214 4.93 -12.92 14.67
CA LEU A 214 6.02 -12.52 13.80
C LEU A 214 5.53 -11.75 12.58
N THR A 215 4.48 -12.23 11.92
CA THR A 215 3.89 -11.56 10.74
C THR A 215 3.22 -10.24 11.11
N LEU A 216 2.46 -10.20 12.21
CA LEU A 216 1.90 -8.96 12.74
C LEU A 216 2.98 -7.96 13.13
N ALA A 217 4.07 -8.43 13.75
CA ALA A 217 5.20 -7.60 14.13
C ALA A 217 5.84 -6.94 12.90
N ILE A 218 6.05 -7.69 11.81
CA ILE A 218 6.54 -7.13 10.54
C ILE A 218 5.57 -6.06 10.00
N ALA A 219 4.27 -6.37 9.93
CA ALA A 219 3.28 -5.43 9.40
C ALA A 219 3.24 -4.11 10.19
N TRP A 220 3.12 -4.19 11.53
CA TRP A 220 3.07 -3.01 12.39
C TRP A 220 4.39 -2.24 12.43
N SER A 221 5.53 -2.94 12.44
CA SER A 221 6.83 -2.28 12.41
C SER A 221 7.10 -1.56 11.10
N ALA A 222 6.63 -2.08 9.96
CA ALA A 222 6.70 -1.35 8.70
C ALA A 222 5.89 -0.05 8.78
N SER A 223 4.62 -0.11 9.21
CA SER A 223 3.78 1.08 9.36
C SER A 223 4.37 2.12 10.31
N MET A 224 4.94 1.72 11.45
CA MET A 224 5.59 2.64 12.39
C MET A 224 6.92 3.19 11.85
N GLY A 225 7.70 2.35 11.16
CA GLY A 225 8.98 2.76 10.56
C GLY A 225 8.81 3.82 9.49
N GLY A 226 7.72 3.76 8.71
CA GLY A 226 7.37 4.77 7.71
C GLY A 226 7.15 6.18 8.26
N LEU A 227 6.99 6.35 9.58
CA LEU A 227 6.91 7.66 10.23
C LEU A 227 8.29 8.26 10.54
N GLY A 228 9.38 7.49 10.41
CA GLY A 228 10.71 7.91 10.84
C GLY A 228 11.41 8.92 9.93
N THR A 229 11.03 9.01 8.65
CA THR A 229 11.60 9.99 7.70
C THR A 229 10.56 10.53 6.74
N LEU A 230 10.92 11.61 6.03
CA LEU A 230 10.10 12.19 4.96
C LEU A 230 9.79 11.22 3.81
N LEU A 231 10.66 10.23 3.57
CA LEU A 231 10.53 9.27 2.48
C LEU A 231 9.67 8.05 2.84
N GLY A 232 9.50 7.78 4.14
CA GLY A 232 8.88 6.54 4.61
C GLY A 232 7.40 6.40 4.24
N SER A 233 6.65 7.52 4.17
CA SER A 233 5.25 7.48 3.76
C SER A 233 4.79 8.78 3.05
N PRO A 234 3.87 8.70 2.06
CA PRO A 234 3.35 9.87 1.36
C PRO A 234 2.76 10.98 2.27
N PRO A 235 2.05 10.66 3.38
CA PRO A 235 1.57 11.70 4.30
C PRO A 235 2.67 12.60 4.86
N ASN A 236 3.86 12.06 5.15
CA ASN A 236 4.99 12.85 5.67
C ASN A 236 5.43 13.90 4.65
N ALA A 237 5.39 13.55 3.37
CA ALA A 237 5.69 14.44 2.26
C ALA A 237 4.73 15.61 2.17
N ILE A 238 3.43 15.31 2.27
CA ILE A 238 2.35 16.29 2.17
C ILE A 238 2.48 17.29 3.31
N VAL A 239 2.70 16.80 4.53
CA VAL A 239 2.93 17.66 5.69
C VAL A 239 4.19 18.50 5.52
N ALA A 240 5.28 17.92 5.01
CA ALA A 240 6.51 18.67 4.78
C ALA A 240 6.36 19.74 3.69
N GLY A 241 5.58 19.47 2.65
CA GLY A 241 5.27 20.47 1.62
C GLY A 241 4.40 21.59 2.12
N TYR A 242 3.34 21.25 2.84
CA TYR A 242 2.52 22.24 3.50
C TYR A 242 3.35 23.10 4.46
N ALA A 243 4.25 22.48 5.24
CA ALA A 243 5.14 23.20 6.14
C ALA A 243 6.13 24.11 5.39
N SER A 244 6.74 23.67 4.28
CA SER A 244 7.66 24.52 3.51
C SER A 244 6.96 25.69 2.84
N ASP A 245 5.71 25.50 2.40
CA ASP A 245 4.94 26.52 1.71
C ASP A 245 4.41 27.59 2.69
N GLU A 246 4.00 27.19 3.90
CA GLU A 246 3.38 28.08 4.88
C GLU A 246 4.34 28.64 5.95
N LEU A 247 5.40 27.90 6.32
CA LEU A 247 6.30 28.26 7.43
C LEU A 247 7.67 28.79 6.98
N GLY A 248 8.01 28.67 5.69
CA GLY A 248 9.33 29.02 5.13
C GLY A 248 10.42 28.00 5.45
#